data_AF-A0A7K0WT18-F1
#
_entry.id   AF-A0A7K0WT18-F1
#
_cell.length_a   1.000
_cell.length_b   1.000
_cell.length_c   1.000
_cell.angle_alpha   90.00
_cell.angle_beta   90.00
_cell.angle_gamma   90.00
#
_symmetry.space_group_name_H-M   'P 1'
#
loop_
_entity.id
_entity.type
_entity.pdbx_description
1 polymer ?
#
loop_
_entity_poly.entity_id
_entity_poly.type
_entity_poly.pdbx_seq_one_letter_code
_entity_poly.pdbx_strand_id
1 'polypeptide(L)'
;MGNEVRALAKARIGARVLGAQLVEQPWWLNPRHYGEDLGYNIVAPVRANLSRAWTPTVTVGRAEFSGWDYEQTMRELAPKLPDRFVLRHASGMAGGLLAIASERAFIAERLGVVQQKTLPGSRDTTIGVHVRCGDFASGEVQPGKFNLRLGMDWTEAAAIAVAKGCSGPIRFLVFSDASGEDLDPLKRMVSSLSTFGTAELSGGRVLDDLRELAGCDWIIPSVSSFSMLAIYLSTARYVWPEVHLVEHGTFGSIWG
;
A
#
# COMPACT_ATOMS: atom_id res chain seq x y z
N MET A 1 -2.91 4.14 -5.26
CA MET A 1 -3.67 3.24 -4.36
C MET A 1 -3.27 3.40 -2.90
N GLY A 2 -1.99 3.28 -2.53
CA GLY A 2 -1.58 3.31 -1.11
C GLY A 2 -1.95 4.59 -0.32
N ASN A 3 -1.95 5.76 -0.96
CA ASN A 3 -2.31 7.02 -0.29
C ASN A 3 -3.82 7.17 -0.11
N GLU A 4 -4.57 6.73 -1.11
CA GLU A 4 -6.02 6.82 -1.17
C GLU A 4 -6.68 5.85 -0.16
N VAL A 5 -6.13 4.64 -0.04
CA VAL A 5 -6.57 3.64 0.96
C VAL A 5 -6.36 4.14 2.39
N ARG A 6 -5.26 4.83 2.66
CA ARG A 6 -5.04 5.47 3.97
C ARG A 6 -6.09 6.51 4.30
N ALA A 7 -6.46 7.35 3.35
CA ALA A 7 -7.52 8.32 3.56
C ALA A 7 -8.87 7.64 3.82
N LEU A 8 -9.14 6.48 3.18
CA LEU A 8 -10.37 5.72 3.39
C LEU A 8 -10.40 5.13 4.81
N ALA A 9 -9.30 4.55 5.25
CA ALA A 9 -9.18 4.00 6.60
C ALA A 9 -9.32 5.08 7.69
N LYS A 10 -8.66 6.23 7.51
CA LYS A 10 -8.82 7.39 8.40
C LYS A 10 -10.26 7.89 8.45
N ALA A 11 -10.95 7.92 7.30
CA ALA A 11 -12.36 8.26 7.25
C ALA A 11 -13.24 7.24 7.99
N ARG A 12 -12.93 5.94 7.89
CA ARG A 12 -13.65 4.90 8.64
C ARG A 12 -13.46 5.05 10.15
N ILE A 13 -12.24 5.32 10.60
CA ILE A 13 -11.92 5.60 12.02
C ILE A 13 -12.72 6.82 12.48
N GLY A 14 -12.63 7.94 11.75
CA GLY A 14 -13.35 9.17 12.08
C GLY A 14 -14.86 8.94 12.18
N ALA A 15 -15.44 8.24 11.20
CA ALA A 15 -16.86 7.88 11.20
C ALA A 15 -17.25 7.06 12.46
N ARG A 16 -16.45 6.05 12.81
CA ARG A 16 -16.70 5.20 13.99
C ARG A 16 -16.58 5.99 15.30
N VAL A 17 -15.51 6.78 15.47
CA VAL A 17 -15.23 7.52 16.71
C VAL A 17 -16.27 8.61 16.94
N LEU A 18 -16.68 9.30 15.88
CA LEU A 18 -17.58 10.46 15.96
C LEU A 18 -19.06 10.09 15.83
N GLY A 19 -19.39 8.80 15.64
CA GLY A 19 -20.74 8.36 15.32
C GLY A 19 -21.27 8.95 14.01
N ALA A 20 -20.37 9.31 13.08
CA ALA A 20 -20.71 9.92 11.81
C ALA A 20 -20.90 8.88 10.70
N GLN A 21 -21.60 9.26 9.63
CA GLN A 21 -21.73 8.42 8.45
C GLN A 21 -20.44 8.45 7.63
N LEU A 22 -19.89 7.26 7.32
CA LEU A 22 -18.81 7.16 6.35
C LEU A 22 -19.35 7.50 4.95
N VAL A 23 -18.70 8.46 4.31
CA VAL A 23 -18.93 8.79 2.91
C VAL A 23 -17.84 8.11 2.08
N GLU A 24 -18.27 7.41 1.02
CA GLU A 24 -17.36 6.79 0.08
C GLU A 24 -16.55 7.82 -0.72
N GLN A 25 -15.26 7.55 -0.93
CA GLN A 25 -14.44 8.38 -1.79
C GLN A 25 -14.92 8.28 -3.25
N PRO A 26 -14.82 9.35 -4.04
CA PRO A 26 -15.18 9.34 -5.46
C PRO A 26 -14.09 8.62 -6.28
N TRP A 27 -13.96 7.30 -6.12
CA TRP A 27 -12.92 6.50 -6.76
C TRP A 27 -12.97 6.53 -8.30
N TRP A 28 -14.14 6.82 -8.88
CA TRP A 28 -14.32 7.01 -10.32
C TRP A 28 -13.68 8.30 -10.85
N LEU A 29 -13.45 9.30 -10.00
CA LEU A 29 -12.70 10.52 -10.34
C LEU A 29 -11.19 10.31 -10.23
N ASN A 30 -10.73 9.16 -9.71
CA ASN A 30 -9.31 8.87 -9.65
C ASN A 30 -8.81 8.64 -11.10
N PRO A 31 -7.74 9.31 -11.56
CA PRO A 31 -7.18 9.12 -12.89
C PRO A 31 -6.74 7.67 -13.20
N ARG A 32 -6.61 6.84 -12.17
CA ARG A 32 -6.28 5.41 -12.28
C ARG A 32 -7.51 4.50 -12.29
N HIS A 33 -8.72 5.07 -12.42
CA HIS A 33 -9.99 4.36 -12.63
C HIS A 33 -10.36 3.29 -11.57
N TYR A 34 -9.87 3.44 -10.33
CA TYR A 34 -10.13 2.49 -9.24
C TYR A 34 -11.62 2.26 -8.91
N GLY A 35 -12.51 3.17 -9.34
CA GLY A 35 -13.95 3.00 -9.18
C GLY A 35 -14.48 1.72 -9.83
N GLU A 36 -13.95 1.35 -11.00
CA GLU A 36 -14.34 0.14 -11.74
C GLU A 36 -13.86 -1.11 -11.00
N ASP A 37 -12.61 -1.12 -10.55
CA ASP A 37 -12.00 -2.26 -9.86
C ASP A 37 -12.63 -2.55 -8.48
N LEU A 38 -13.10 -1.49 -7.80
CA LEU A 38 -13.67 -1.58 -6.46
C LEU A 38 -15.21 -1.62 -6.44
N GLY A 39 -15.84 -1.61 -7.61
CA GLY A 39 -17.30 -1.69 -7.78
C GLY A 39 -18.07 -0.52 -7.16
N TYR A 40 -17.51 0.69 -7.18
CA TYR A 40 -18.14 1.85 -6.53
C TYR A 40 -19.29 2.44 -7.36
N ASN A 41 -20.34 2.87 -6.65
CA ASN A 41 -21.47 3.59 -7.25
C ASN A 41 -21.16 5.09 -7.33
N ILE A 42 -21.36 5.68 -8.51
CA ILE A 42 -21.17 7.11 -8.79
C ILE A 42 -22.09 8.03 -7.96
N VAL A 43 -23.25 7.54 -7.53
CA VAL A 43 -24.31 8.35 -6.89
C VAL A 43 -23.92 8.80 -5.47
N ALA A 44 -23.30 7.93 -4.69
CA ALA A 44 -23.01 8.22 -3.28
C ALA A 44 -22.04 9.40 -3.09
N PRO A 45 -20.91 9.50 -3.83
CA PRO A 45 -20.03 10.65 -3.75
C PRO A 45 -20.65 11.95 -4.27
N VAL A 46 -21.54 11.89 -5.26
CA VAL A 46 -22.25 13.08 -5.78
C VAL A 46 -23.16 13.65 -4.70
N ARG A 47 -23.97 12.81 -4.04
CA ARG A 47 -24.82 13.22 -2.92
C ARG A 47 -24.01 13.84 -1.79
N ALA A 48 -22.88 13.24 -1.45
CA ALA A 48 -22.02 13.78 -0.41
C ALA A 48 -21.40 15.13 -0.81
N ASN A 49 -20.98 15.30 -2.06
CA ASN A 49 -20.49 16.59 -2.53
C ASN A 49 -21.57 17.69 -2.49
N LEU A 50 -22.83 17.36 -2.80
CA LEU A 50 -23.94 18.31 -2.67
C LEU A 50 -24.19 18.71 -1.21
N SER A 51 -24.09 17.78 -0.26
CA SER A 51 -24.24 18.10 1.17
C SER A 51 -23.16 19.06 1.72
N ARG A 52 -22.00 19.15 1.05
CA ARG A 52 -20.91 20.05 1.46
C ARG A 52 -21.22 21.52 1.25
N ALA A 53 -22.11 21.87 0.32
CA ALA A 53 -22.49 23.27 0.09
C ALA A 53 -23.18 23.90 1.31
N TRP A 54 -23.74 23.07 2.20
CA TRP A 54 -24.60 23.51 3.30
C TRP A 54 -24.10 23.06 4.68
N THR A 55 -22.96 22.36 4.74
CA THR A 55 -22.44 21.77 5.98
C THR A 55 -21.01 22.23 6.21
N PRO A 56 -20.68 22.75 7.41
CA PRO A 56 -19.31 23.14 7.76
C PRO A 56 -18.32 22.02 7.48
N THR A 57 -17.20 22.33 6.82
CA THR A 57 -16.16 21.35 6.52
C THR A 57 -15.00 21.51 7.50
N VAL A 58 -14.71 20.45 8.26
CA VAL A 58 -13.51 20.38 9.12
C VAL A 58 -12.47 19.54 8.41
N THR A 59 -11.23 20.04 8.33
CA THR A 59 -10.12 19.29 7.72
C THR A 59 -9.14 18.85 8.80
N VAL A 60 -8.86 17.55 8.86
CA VAL A 60 -7.85 16.97 9.75
C VAL A 60 -6.57 16.78 8.96
N GLY A 61 -5.58 17.63 9.20
CA GLY A 61 -4.27 17.63 8.57
C GLY A 61 -3.18 17.02 9.45
N ARG A 62 -1.94 17.39 9.15
CA ARG A 62 -0.76 16.98 9.92
C ARG A 62 -0.68 17.70 11.27
N ALA A 63 -1.15 18.94 11.35
CA ALA A 63 -1.06 19.76 12.56
C ALA A 63 -1.92 19.21 13.71
N GLU A 64 -3.02 18.55 13.36
CA GLU A 64 -3.96 17.96 14.30
C GLU A 64 -3.52 16.56 14.77
N PHE A 65 -2.48 15.98 14.16
CA PHE A 65 -2.03 14.64 14.44
C PHE A 65 -0.86 14.65 15.44
N SER A 66 -1.14 14.28 16.69
CA SER A 66 -0.22 14.38 17.83
C SER A 66 0.57 13.09 18.10
N GLY A 67 0.35 12.02 17.34
CA GLY A 67 0.88 10.71 17.69
C GLY A 67 0.96 9.74 16.53
N TRP A 68 0.70 8.47 16.82
CA TRP A 68 0.80 7.36 15.86
C TRP A 68 -0.56 6.67 15.71
N ASP A 69 -1.50 6.97 16.61
CA ASP A 69 -2.86 6.46 16.64
C ASP A 69 -3.86 7.54 16.16
N TYR A 70 -4.48 7.29 15.01
CA TYR A 70 -5.48 8.19 14.45
C TYR A 70 -6.80 8.16 15.20
N GLU A 71 -7.12 7.04 15.87
CA GLU A 71 -8.31 6.94 16.69
C GLU A 71 -8.23 7.87 17.90
N GLN A 72 -7.09 7.89 18.59
CA GLN A 72 -6.84 8.84 19.67
C GLN A 72 -6.97 10.29 19.19
N THR A 73 -6.35 10.63 18.06
CA THR A 73 -6.47 11.98 17.46
C THR A 73 -7.93 12.36 17.25
N MET A 74 -8.76 11.42 16.80
CA MET A 74 -10.18 11.68 16.55
C MET A 74 -10.99 11.85 17.83
N ARG A 75 -10.65 11.14 18.91
CA ARG A 75 -11.28 11.31 20.23
C ARG A 75 -10.95 12.67 20.83
N GLU A 76 -9.72 13.15 20.67
CA GLU A 76 -9.28 14.47 21.13
C GLU A 76 -9.93 15.62 20.35
N LEU A 77 -10.23 15.39 19.06
CA LEU A 77 -10.90 16.38 18.21
C LEU A 77 -12.41 16.40 18.44
N ALA A 78 -13.04 15.27 18.76
CA ALA A 78 -14.49 15.13 18.93
C ALA A 78 -15.17 16.26 19.71
N PRO A 79 -14.71 16.68 20.91
CA PRO A 79 -15.38 17.74 21.68
C PRO A 79 -15.24 19.15 21.07
N LYS A 80 -14.40 19.32 20.04
CA LYS A 80 -14.14 20.60 19.36
C LYS A 80 -14.92 20.72 18.04
N LEU A 81 -15.60 19.65 17.62
CA LEU A 81 -16.36 19.63 16.37
C LEU A 81 -17.75 20.22 16.60
N PRO A 82 -18.33 20.91 15.59
CA PRO A 82 -19.71 21.35 15.66
C PRO A 82 -20.67 20.14 15.56
N ASP A 83 -21.94 20.33 15.90
CA ASP A 83 -22.95 19.24 15.85
C ASP A 83 -23.21 18.71 14.43
N ARG A 84 -22.98 19.54 13.40
CA ARG A 84 -23.14 19.18 11.99
C ARG A 84 -21.88 19.57 11.22
N PHE A 85 -21.22 18.58 10.65
CA PHE A 85 -19.98 18.78 9.89
C PHE A 85 -19.81 17.73 8.79
N VAL A 86 -18.95 18.08 7.83
CA VAL A 86 -18.28 17.14 6.95
C VAL A 86 -16.82 17.10 7.37
N LEU A 87 -16.33 15.90 7.70
CA LEU A 87 -14.93 15.71 8.02
C LEU A 87 -14.14 15.35 6.76
N ARG A 88 -13.08 16.10 6.50
CA ARG A 88 -12.10 15.80 5.46
C ARG A 88 -10.81 15.35 6.10
N HIS A 89 -10.33 14.21 5.67
CA HIS A 89 -9.04 13.69 6.09
C HIS A 89 -8.02 14.14 5.05
N ALA A 90 -6.96 14.83 5.48
CA ALA A 90 -5.90 15.21 4.56
C ALA A 90 -5.28 13.96 3.94
N SER A 91 -4.99 14.05 2.63
CA SER A 91 -4.13 13.08 1.96
C SER A 91 -2.74 13.15 2.58
N GLY A 92 -2.12 12.00 2.83
CA GLY A 92 -0.73 11.95 3.28
C GLY A 92 -0.37 10.80 4.20
N MET A 93 0.92 10.74 4.51
CA MET A 93 1.58 9.68 5.28
C MET A 93 1.63 9.94 6.78
N ALA A 94 0.92 10.94 7.30
CA ALA A 94 0.94 11.25 8.74
C ALA A 94 0.52 10.01 9.55
N GLY A 95 1.44 9.53 10.39
CA GLY A 95 1.34 8.30 11.18
C GLY A 95 1.48 7.00 10.40
N GLY A 96 1.85 7.08 9.12
CA GLY A 96 2.12 5.92 8.27
C GLY A 96 0.95 4.94 8.20
N LEU A 97 1.28 3.65 8.29
CA LEU A 97 0.30 2.56 8.37
C LEU A 97 -0.14 2.28 9.81
N LEU A 98 0.64 2.71 10.81
CA LEU A 98 0.29 2.55 12.22
C LEU A 98 -0.95 3.36 12.60
N ALA A 99 -1.10 4.55 12.02
CA ALA A 99 -2.31 5.38 12.14
C ALA A 99 -3.60 4.68 11.72
N ILE A 100 -3.52 3.62 10.90
CA ILE A 100 -4.68 2.92 10.37
C ILE A 100 -4.68 1.43 10.73
N ALA A 101 -3.83 1.02 11.67
CA ALA A 101 -3.61 -0.38 12.05
C ALA A 101 -4.91 -1.10 12.43
N SER A 102 -5.79 -0.42 13.16
CA SER A 102 -7.10 -0.96 13.60
C SER A 102 -8.06 -1.25 12.45
N GLU A 103 -7.86 -0.65 11.28
CA GLU A 103 -8.70 -0.84 10.10
C GLU A 103 -8.10 -1.80 9.07
N ARG A 104 -7.02 -2.52 9.42
CA ARG A 104 -6.37 -3.48 8.51
C ARG A 104 -7.36 -4.48 7.89
N ALA A 105 -8.24 -5.07 8.71
CA ALA A 105 -9.21 -6.06 8.26
C ALA A 105 -10.23 -5.46 7.29
N PHE A 106 -10.77 -4.28 7.63
CA PHE A 106 -11.68 -3.54 6.77
C PHE A 106 -11.04 -3.22 5.40
N ILE A 107 -9.77 -2.79 5.40
CA ILE A 107 -9.06 -2.49 4.15
C ILE A 107 -8.84 -3.77 3.34
N ALA A 108 -8.42 -4.86 3.97
CA ALA A 108 -8.20 -6.13 3.28
C ALA A 108 -9.49 -6.63 2.64
N GLU A 109 -10.60 -6.63 3.38
CA GLU A 109 -11.93 -6.96 2.86
C GLU A 109 -12.32 -6.05 1.70
N ARG A 110 -12.18 -4.72 1.86
CA ARG A 110 -12.59 -3.75 0.83
C ARG A 110 -11.81 -3.91 -0.47
N LEU A 111 -10.54 -4.26 -0.36
CA LEU A 111 -9.67 -4.51 -1.50
C LEU A 111 -9.78 -5.95 -2.02
N GLY A 112 -10.52 -6.85 -1.36
CA GLY A 112 -10.60 -8.26 -1.74
C GLY A 112 -9.28 -9.02 -1.52
N VAL A 113 -8.44 -8.56 -0.61
CA VAL A 113 -7.20 -9.26 -0.23
C VAL A 113 -7.58 -10.35 0.75
N VAL A 114 -7.67 -11.58 0.25
CA VAL A 114 -7.87 -12.77 1.08
C VAL A 114 -6.55 -13.08 1.77
N GLN A 115 -6.50 -12.97 3.09
CA GLN A 115 -5.37 -13.51 3.85
C GLN A 115 -5.38 -15.01 3.69
N GLN A 116 -4.56 -15.52 2.77
CA GLN A 116 -4.35 -16.95 2.68
C GLN A 116 -3.68 -17.40 3.96
N LYS A 117 -4.43 -18.12 4.81
CA LYS A 117 -3.81 -18.93 5.86
C LYS A 117 -2.98 -19.97 5.13
N THR A 118 -1.66 -19.80 5.14
CA THR A 118 -0.73 -20.78 4.59
C THR A 118 -0.98 -22.10 5.33
N LEU A 119 -1.67 -23.04 4.69
CA LEU A 119 -1.80 -24.39 5.21
C LEU A 119 -0.41 -25.04 5.12
N PRO A 120 0.12 -25.65 6.19
CA PRO A 120 1.39 -26.36 6.12
C PRO A 120 1.22 -27.56 5.17
N GLY A 121 1.91 -27.54 4.02
CA GLY A 121 1.95 -28.67 3.09
C GLY A 121 1.99 -28.30 1.61
N SER A 122 3.11 -28.62 0.97
CA SER A 122 3.35 -28.81 -0.48
C SER A 122 2.93 -27.76 -1.51
N ARG A 123 2.68 -26.50 -1.14
CA ARG A 123 2.57 -25.43 -2.16
C ARG A 123 3.94 -24.80 -2.42
N ASP A 124 4.18 -24.44 -3.68
CA ASP A 124 5.36 -23.69 -4.11
C ASP A 124 5.52 -22.42 -3.26
N THR A 125 6.76 -22.08 -2.90
CA THR A 125 7.04 -20.81 -2.22
C THR A 125 6.86 -19.68 -3.23
N THR A 126 5.95 -18.75 -2.93
CA THR A 126 5.68 -17.59 -3.78
C THR A 126 6.48 -16.38 -3.33
N ILE A 127 7.29 -15.83 -4.25
CA ILE A 127 8.10 -14.63 -4.03
C ILE A 127 7.56 -13.51 -4.93
N GLY A 128 6.89 -12.53 -4.34
CA GLY A 128 6.41 -11.35 -5.06
C GLY A 128 7.51 -10.30 -5.16
N VAL A 129 7.84 -9.87 -6.37
CA VAL A 129 8.86 -8.84 -6.63
C VAL A 129 8.19 -7.65 -7.26
N HIS A 130 8.14 -6.51 -6.57
CA HIS A 130 7.58 -5.28 -7.13
C HIS A 130 8.69 -4.34 -7.60
N VAL A 131 8.73 -4.06 -8.90
CA VAL A 131 9.64 -3.12 -9.55
C VAL A 131 8.86 -1.90 -10.02
N ARG A 132 9.03 -0.78 -9.35
CA ARG A 132 8.41 0.49 -9.71
C ARG A 132 9.35 1.31 -10.58
N CYS A 133 8.97 1.51 -11.84
CA CYS A 133 9.74 2.25 -12.84
C CYS A 133 9.10 3.61 -13.12
N GLY A 134 7.82 3.63 -13.49
CA GLY A 134 7.14 4.70 -14.23
C GLY A 134 7.51 6.13 -13.85
N ASP A 135 6.83 6.72 -12.88
CA ASP A 135 7.00 8.12 -12.45
C ASP A 135 8.15 8.33 -11.44
N PHE A 136 8.98 7.31 -11.21
CA PHE A 136 9.96 7.32 -10.13
C PHE A 136 11.29 7.88 -10.65
N ALA A 137 11.81 8.90 -9.96
CA ALA A 137 13.10 9.47 -10.30
C ALA A 137 14.22 8.46 -10.01
N SER A 138 15.23 8.44 -10.89
CA SER A 138 16.53 7.88 -10.53
C SER A 138 17.15 8.75 -9.45
N GLY A 139 17.68 8.12 -8.40
CA GLY A 139 18.27 8.84 -7.30
C GLY A 139 18.77 7.91 -6.20
N GLU A 140 19.58 8.46 -5.32
CA GLU A 140 20.09 7.72 -4.17
C GLU A 140 18.97 7.47 -3.15
N VAL A 141 18.75 6.20 -2.89
CA VAL A 141 17.88 5.71 -1.83
C VAL A 141 18.42 6.19 -0.50
N GLN A 142 17.61 6.96 0.23
CA GLN A 142 17.97 7.50 1.54
C GLN A 142 16.73 7.60 2.43
N PRO A 143 16.88 7.52 3.76
CA PRO A 143 15.74 7.49 4.67
C PRO A 143 14.80 8.69 4.49
N GLY A 144 13.50 8.45 4.63
CA GLY A 144 12.46 9.47 4.49
C GLY A 144 12.16 9.91 3.06
N LYS A 145 12.91 9.44 2.05
CA LYS A 145 12.62 9.72 0.64
C LYS A 145 11.87 8.58 -0.03
N PHE A 146 10.68 8.91 -0.51
CA PHE A 146 9.79 7.99 -1.22
C PHE A 146 9.77 8.28 -2.72
N ASN A 147 9.27 7.33 -3.48
CA ASN A 147 9.16 7.41 -4.94
C ASN A 147 10.51 7.44 -5.67
N LEU A 148 11.49 6.73 -5.11
CA LEU A 148 12.80 6.52 -5.71
C LEU A 148 12.85 5.13 -6.34
N ARG A 149 13.39 5.07 -7.57
CA ARG A 149 13.58 3.82 -8.29
C ARG A 149 14.76 3.06 -7.67
N LEU A 150 14.49 1.85 -7.17
CA LEU A 150 15.56 0.94 -6.76
C LEU A 150 16.29 0.44 -8.01
N GLY A 151 17.61 0.23 -7.89
CA GLY A 151 18.38 -0.42 -8.95
C GLY A 151 17.84 -1.81 -9.23
N MET A 152 17.76 -2.19 -10.51
CA MET A 152 17.30 -3.53 -10.90
C MET A 152 18.22 -4.60 -10.28
N ASP A 153 19.53 -4.35 -10.25
CA ASP A 153 20.54 -5.23 -9.68
C ASP A 153 20.29 -5.52 -8.19
N TRP A 154 19.90 -4.51 -7.41
CA TRP A 154 19.55 -4.71 -6.00
C TRP A 154 18.30 -5.59 -5.87
N THR A 155 17.29 -5.32 -6.68
CA THR A 155 16.01 -6.04 -6.63
C THR A 155 16.19 -7.50 -7.00
N GLU A 156 16.95 -7.76 -8.07
CA GLU A 156 17.30 -9.11 -8.52
C GLU A 156 18.14 -9.84 -7.47
N ALA A 157 19.20 -9.20 -6.94
CA ALA A 157 20.05 -9.79 -5.93
C ALA A 157 19.27 -10.16 -4.65
N ALA A 158 18.34 -9.29 -4.21
CA ALA A 158 17.48 -9.57 -3.07
C ALA A 158 16.56 -10.77 -3.32
N ALA A 159 15.93 -10.83 -4.50
CA ALA A 159 15.07 -11.96 -4.89
C ALA A 159 15.86 -13.29 -4.95
N ILE A 160 17.06 -13.28 -5.53
CA ILE A 160 17.96 -14.44 -5.59
C ILE A 160 18.39 -14.88 -4.19
N ALA A 161 18.74 -13.92 -3.31
CA ALA A 161 19.15 -14.23 -1.95
C ALA A 161 18.03 -14.92 -1.15
N VAL A 162 16.80 -14.43 -1.26
CA VAL A 162 15.63 -15.08 -0.65
C VAL A 162 15.43 -16.47 -1.23
N ALA A 163 15.47 -16.62 -2.56
CA ALA A 163 15.25 -17.89 -3.22
C ALA A 163 16.25 -18.97 -2.79
N LYS A 164 17.53 -18.61 -2.64
CA LYS A 164 18.57 -19.52 -2.12
C LYS A 164 18.32 -19.98 -0.69
N GLY A 165 17.60 -19.19 0.11
CA GLY A 165 17.21 -19.54 1.49
C GLY A 165 15.89 -20.33 1.57
N CYS A 166 15.15 -20.44 0.47
CA CYS A 166 13.91 -21.22 0.41
C CYS A 166 14.20 -22.69 0.11
N SER A 167 13.28 -23.56 0.54
CA SER A 167 13.31 -25.00 0.26
C SER A 167 12.07 -25.38 -0.54
N GLY A 168 12.24 -26.26 -1.54
CA GLY A 168 11.16 -26.68 -2.43
C GLY A 168 11.02 -25.78 -3.66
N PRO A 169 9.98 -26.01 -4.48
CA PRO A 169 9.77 -25.23 -5.69
C PRO A 169 9.45 -23.76 -5.38
N ILE A 170 9.90 -22.87 -6.27
CA ILE A 170 9.74 -21.42 -6.14
C ILE A 170 8.96 -20.89 -7.34
N ARG A 171 8.03 -19.98 -7.07
CA ARG A 171 7.34 -19.17 -8.09
C ARG A 171 7.56 -17.69 -7.81
N PHE A 172 8.19 -16.99 -8.74
CA PHE A 172 8.33 -15.55 -8.73
C PHE A 172 7.17 -14.90 -9.48
N LEU A 173 6.53 -13.95 -8.81
CA LEU A 173 5.54 -13.06 -9.42
C LEU A 173 6.14 -11.66 -9.49
N VAL A 174 6.47 -11.18 -10.68
CA VAL A 174 7.09 -9.86 -10.87
C VAL A 174 6.00 -8.86 -11.24
N PHE A 175 5.84 -7.81 -10.45
CA PHE A 175 4.87 -6.74 -10.65
C PHE A 175 5.60 -5.47 -11.05
N SER A 176 5.16 -4.80 -12.11
CA SER A 176 5.81 -3.56 -12.54
C SER A 176 4.89 -2.67 -13.34
N ASP A 177 5.13 -1.36 -13.27
CA ASP A 177 4.57 -0.35 -14.17
C ASP A 177 5.56 0.05 -15.28
N ALA A 178 6.61 -0.74 -15.50
CA ALA A 178 7.56 -0.54 -16.58
C ALA A 178 6.86 -0.49 -17.94
N SER A 179 7.30 0.44 -18.78
CA SER A 179 6.87 0.57 -20.17
C SER A 179 8.05 1.03 -21.02
N GLY A 180 7.95 0.86 -22.34
CA GLY A 180 9.00 1.27 -23.27
C GLY A 180 10.36 0.66 -22.94
N GLU A 181 11.38 1.51 -22.78
CA GLU A 181 12.78 1.13 -22.57
C GLU A 181 13.02 0.35 -21.26
N ASP A 182 12.12 0.47 -20.28
CA ASP A 182 12.24 -0.24 -18.99
C ASP A 182 11.82 -1.72 -19.05
N LEU A 183 11.17 -2.15 -20.14
CA LEU A 183 10.69 -3.53 -20.28
C LEU A 183 11.82 -4.53 -20.48
N ASP A 184 12.87 -4.16 -21.21
CA ASP A 184 13.96 -5.09 -21.52
C ASP A 184 14.80 -5.45 -20.29
N PRO A 185 15.22 -4.50 -19.43
CA PRO A 185 15.81 -4.82 -18.13
C PRO A 185 14.92 -5.74 -17.30
N LEU A 186 13.60 -5.51 -17.29
CA LEU A 186 12.66 -6.29 -16.49
C LEU A 186 12.53 -7.72 -17.01
N LYS A 187 12.44 -7.91 -18.33
CA LYS A 187 12.44 -9.23 -18.97
C LYS A 187 13.72 -10.01 -18.69
N ARG A 188 14.88 -9.33 -18.68
CA ARG A 188 16.16 -9.95 -18.31
C ARG A 188 16.14 -10.43 -16.86
N MET A 189 15.65 -9.61 -15.94
CA MET A 189 15.50 -10.01 -14.53
C MET A 189 14.57 -11.23 -14.41
N VAL A 190 13.40 -11.23 -15.05
CA VAL A 190 12.48 -12.40 -15.06
C VAL A 190 13.19 -13.65 -15.57
N SER A 191 13.91 -13.56 -16.70
CA SER A 191 14.67 -14.67 -17.26
C SER A 191 15.75 -15.19 -16.31
N SER A 192 16.40 -14.30 -15.54
CA SER A 192 17.42 -14.67 -14.56
C SER A 192 16.79 -15.39 -13.37
N LEU A 193 15.67 -14.88 -12.83
CA LEU A 193 14.94 -15.51 -11.73
C LEU A 193 14.40 -16.90 -12.09
N SER A 194 14.07 -17.14 -13.36
CA SER A 194 13.67 -18.46 -13.86
C SER A 194 14.73 -19.56 -13.69
N THR A 195 15.97 -19.23 -13.36
CA THR A 195 17.00 -20.22 -13.02
C THR A 195 16.82 -20.82 -11.62
N PHE A 196 16.03 -20.18 -10.76
CA PHE A 196 15.75 -20.61 -9.39
C PHE A 196 14.32 -21.17 -9.21
N GLY A 197 13.47 -21.07 -10.23
CA GLY A 197 12.06 -21.46 -10.16
C GLY A 197 11.28 -21.03 -11.40
N THR A 198 9.96 -20.99 -11.30
CA THR A 198 9.13 -20.33 -12.34
C THR A 198 9.13 -18.83 -12.09
N ALA A 199 9.21 -18.01 -13.14
CA ALA A 199 9.08 -16.56 -13.00
C ALA A 199 8.20 -16.00 -14.11
N GLU A 200 7.28 -15.12 -13.74
CA GLU A 200 6.40 -14.45 -14.69
C GLU A 200 6.22 -12.97 -14.35
N LEU A 201 6.00 -12.17 -15.39
CA LEU A 201 5.62 -10.78 -15.27
C LEU A 201 4.09 -10.71 -15.14
N SER A 202 3.59 -10.17 -14.04
CA SER A 202 2.16 -9.86 -13.92
C SER A 202 1.79 -8.75 -14.90
N GLY A 203 0.69 -8.98 -15.61
CA GLY A 203 0.04 -8.00 -16.48
C GLY A 203 -1.36 -7.62 -16.00
N GLY A 204 -1.64 -7.87 -14.71
CA GLY A 204 -2.95 -7.63 -14.10
C GLY A 204 -3.30 -6.15 -13.97
N ARG A 205 -4.53 -5.88 -13.53
CA ARG A 205 -4.90 -4.53 -13.08
C ARG A 205 -4.23 -4.26 -11.73
N VAL A 206 -4.03 -2.99 -11.41
CA VAL A 206 -3.35 -2.56 -10.17
C VAL A 206 -3.92 -3.21 -8.90
N LEU A 207 -5.23 -3.41 -8.82
CA LEU A 207 -5.84 -4.06 -7.67
C LEU A 207 -5.57 -5.57 -7.62
N ASP A 208 -5.57 -6.23 -8.78
CA ASP A 208 -5.27 -7.65 -8.90
C ASP A 208 -3.80 -7.91 -8.56
N ASP A 209 -2.88 -7.08 -9.06
CA ASP A 209 -1.47 -7.09 -8.67
C ASP A 209 -1.26 -6.89 -7.16
N LEU A 210 -2.02 -5.97 -6.54
CA LEU A 210 -1.93 -5.74 -5.10
C LEU A 210 -2.36 -6.97 -4.30
N ARG A 211 -3.43 -7.64 -4.74
CA ARG A 211 -3.95 -8.86 -4.10
C ARG A 211 -2.95 -9.99 -4.22
N GLU A 212 -2.40 -10.21 -5.40
CA GLU A 212 -1.41 -11.26 -5.64
C GLU A 212 -0.12 -11.00 -4.86
N LEU A 213 0.40 -9.77 -4.91
CA LEU A 213 1.59 -9.37 -4.14
C LEU A 213 1.37 -9.55 -2.63
N ALA A 214 0.21 -9.15 -2.11
CA ALA A 214 -0.14 -9.32 -0.70
C ALA A 214 -0.40 -10.79 -0.31
N GLY A 215 -0.65 -11.66 -1.30
CA GLY A 215 -0.86 -13.10 -1.11
C GLY A 215 0.44 -13.92 -1.15
N CYS A 216 1.58 -13.33 -1.51
CA CYS A 216 2.86 -14.01 -1.60
C CYS A 216 3.41 -14.41 -0.21
N ASP A 217 4.28 -15.42 -0.16
CA ASP A 217 4.98 -15.84 1.07
C ASP A 217 6.14 -14.90 1.42
N TRP A 218 6.79 -14.36 0.38
CA TRP A 218 7.83 -13.33 0.48
C TRP A 218 7.52 -12.14 -0.42
N ILE A 219 7.90 -10.93 0.01
CA ILE A 219 7.79 -9.70 -0.78
C ILE A 219 9.17 -9.03 -0.88
N ILE A 220 9.62 -8.80 -2.12
CA ILE A 220 10.73 -7.90 -2.45
C ILE A 220 10.09 -6.60 -2.97
N PRO A 221 10.03 -5.55 -2.13
CA PRO A 221 9.27 -4.34 -2.41
C PRO A 221 10.11 -3.30 -3.17
N SER A 222 9.41 -2.43 -3.88
CA SER A 222 9.93 -1.10 -4.21
C SER A 222 9.66 -0.13 -3.06
N VAL A 223 10.40 0.98 -2.99
CA VAL A 223 10.17 2.08 -2.04
C VAL A 223 8.93 2.90 -2.46
N SER A 224 7.76 2.28 -2.33
CA SER A 224 6.49 2.78 -2.84
C SER A 224 5.35 2.56 -1.84
N SER A 225 4.35 3.44 -1.90
CA SER A 225 3.11 3.26 -1.13
C SER A 225 2.33 2.00 -1.50
N PHE A 226 2.51 1.49 -2.73
CA PHE A 226 1.93 0.23 -3.19
C PHE A 226 2.52 -0.97 -2.46
N SER A 227 3.85 -1.10 -2.46
CA SER A 227 4.53 -2.18 -1.73
C SER A 227 4.30 -2.12 -0.23
N MET A 228 4.35 -0.92 0.35
CA MET A 228 4.03 -0.75 1.78
C MET A 228 2.61 -1.23 2.10
N LEU A 229 1.63 -0.94 1.23
CA LEU A 229 0.27 -1.42 1.41
C LEU A 229 0.18 -2.94 1.26
N ALA A 230 0.88 -3.54 0.29
CA ALA A 230 0.91 -4.99 0.12
C ALA A 230 1.47 -5.69 1.36
N ILE A 231 2.62 -5.22 1.88
CA ILE A 231 3.23 -5.73 3.12
C ILE A 231 2.28 -5.55 4.31
N TYR A 232 1.63 -4.39 4.42
CA TYR A 232 0.68 -4.12 5.50
C TYR A 232 -0.51 -5.07 5.48
N LEU A 233 -0.99 -5.48 4.30
CA LEU A 233 -2.13 -6.37 4.17
C LEU A 233 -1.75 -7.85 4.28
N SER A 234 -0.49 -8.20 4.00
CA SER A 234 0.01 -9.58 3.98
C SER A 234 0.47 -10.11 5.33
N THR A 235 0.63 -11.43 5.40
CA THR A 235 1.41 -12.11 6.45
C THR A 235 2.80 -12.51 5.94
N ALA A 236 3.21 -11.95 4.79
CA ALA A 236 4.44 -12.29 4.10
C ALA A 236 5.66 -11.83 4.90
N ARG A 237 6.77 -12.54 4.72
CA ARG A 237 8.07 -11.99 5.05
C ARG A 237 8.46 -10.98 3.97
N TYR A 238 9.30 -10.00 4.32
CA TYR A 238 9.75 -9.03 3.33
C TYR A 238 11.22 -8.68 3.55
N VAL A 239 11.87 -8.24 2.48
CA VAL A 239 13.22 -7.67 2.50
C VAL A 239 13.10 -6.18 2.23
N TRP A 240 13.92 -5.35 2.88
CA TRP A 240 13.91 -3.91 2.65
C TRP A 240 15.35 -3.40 2.46
N PRO A 241 15.60 -2.41 1.59
CA PRO A 241 16.94 -1.84 1.44
C PRO A 241 17.36 -1.16 2.75
N GLU A 242 18.43 -1.66 3.35
CA GLU A 242 18.99 -1.15 4.61
C GLU A 242 19.34 0.34 4.53
N VAL A 243 19.87 0.79 3.39
CA VAL A 243 20.18 2.21 3.12
C VAL A 243 18.97 3.15 3.21
N HIS A 244 17.75 2.60 3.19
CA HIS A 244 16.51 3.35 3.37
C HIS A 244 16.04 3.42 4.82
N LEU A 245 16.76 2.80 5.76
CA LEU A 245 16.39 2.70 7.17
C LEU A 245 17.23 3.65 8.03
N VAL A 246 16.58 4.27 9.01
CA VAL A 246 17.22 4.83 10.21
C VAL A 246 17.09 3.82 11.33
N GLU A 247 18.20 3.46 11.97
CA GLU A 247 18.19 2.53 13.08
C GLU A 247 17.72 3.18 14.38
N HIS A 248 16.85 2.48 15.11
CA HIS A 248 16.36 2.84 16.43
C HIS A 248 16.57 1.68 17.41
N GLY A 249 17.83 1.24 17.55
CA GLY A 249 18.20 0.12 18.41
C GLY A 249 17.69 -1.22 17.87
N THR A 250 16.47 -1.61 18.23
CA THR A 250 15.91 -2.94 17.87
C THR A 250 15.07 -2.93 16.59
N PHE A 251 14.83 -1.77 15.97
CA PHE A 251 14.07 -1.67 14.72
C PHE A 251 14.62 -0.58 13.80
N GLY A 252 14.40 -0.72 12.50
CA GLY A 252 14.67 0.31 11.49
C GLY A 252 13.39 1.05 11.08
N SER A 253 13.50 2.35 10.80
CA SER A 253 12.42 3.22 10.33
C SER A 253 12.73 3.77 8.93
N ILE A 254 11.73 3.75 8.06
CA ILE A 254 11.79 4.41 6.73
C ILE A 254 11.49 5.91 6.81
N TRP A 255 11.10 6.44 7.98
CA TRP A 255 10.55 7.78 8.13
C TRP A 255 11.55 8.83 8.64
N GLY A 256 12.74 8.40 9.05
CA GLY A 256 13.69 9.26 9.77
C GLY A 256 13.42 9.26 11.26
#